data_AF-A0A7S3Q599-F1
#
_entry.id   AF-A0A7S3Q599-F1
#
_cell.length_a   1.000
_cell.length_b   1.000
_cell.length_c   1.000
_cell.angle_alpha   90.00
_cell.angle_beta   90.00
_cell.angle_gamma   90.00
#
_symmetry.space_group_name_H-M   'P 1'
#
loop_
_entity.id
_entity.type
_entity.pdbx_description
1 polymer ?
#
loop_
_entity_poly.entity_id
_entity_poly.type
_entity_poly.pdbx_seq_one_letter_code
_entity_poly.pdbx_strand_id
1 'polypeptide(L)'
;MILIALAALQLLWFNAVQSAVQLSVSLHHEKVRELNDDLETNTASLNLQNTKVYAPVILGAGRGTTGTHLFTSATCKLGYPSIHFNTGCLPTESITVIDTTTDTIEISDPMKAIYQRHSSLMSDFSTRTVKHSIAKSLRDNILKHIDELIIETKNNNIVIALHDNPIPSLLPHFISAVQKHHELKPPIILLSKREAIEYTERRVQSHGKNERLCKNPLPFNRTTLRGGVFDLVSCIEHALDGLTPEETDIVRTEDLVYNMIKMKEEKGVDAIASEVRMYQEGVDNLSLFSYDMFAQVKKTELNDLVESIRKSIGGSFYPGVDVLELNFWRNKLIN
;
A
#
# COMPACT_ATOMS: atom_id res chain seq x y z
N MET A 1 26.18 68.88 -2.43
CA MET A 1 26.20 67.50 -2.98
C MET A 1 26.18 66.43 -1.89
N ILE A 2 26.98 66.53 -0.82
CA ILE A 2 27.02 65.51 0.27
C ILE A 2 25.67 65.30 0.97
N LEU A 3 24.92 66.36 1.24
CA LEU A 3 23.59 66.29 1.88
C LEU A 3 22.54 65.53 1.03
N ILE A 4 22.60 65.64 -0.30
CA ILE A 4 21.67 64.94 -1.21
C ILE A 4 22.00 63.45 -1.26
N ALA A 5 23.28 63.09 -1.24
CA ALA A 5 23.72 61.70 -1.20
C ALA A 5 23.32 61.00 0.10
N LEU A 6 23.39 61.70 1.25
CA LEU A 6 22.95 61.15 2.53
C LEU A 6 21.44 60.88 2.56
N ALA A 7 20.63 61.81 2.03
CA ALA A 7 19.18 61.65 1.97
C ALA A 7 18.77 60.48 1.06
N ALA A 8 19.45 60.30 -0.08
CA ALA A 8 19.22 59.17 -0.98
C ALA A 8 19.58 57.83 -0.33
N LEU A 9 20.67 57.77 0.44
CA LEU A 9 21.09 56.56 1.16
C LEU A 9 20.10 56.19 2.28
N GLN A 10 19.59 57.18 3.01
CA GLN A 10 18.57 56.96 4.03
C GLN A 10 17.26 56.43 3.42
N LEU A 11 16.84 56.96 2.26
CA LEU A 11 15.64 56.50 1.58
C LEU A 11 15.78 55.04 1.09
N LEU A 12 16.94 54.68 0.53
CA LEU A 12 17.23 53.31 0.09
C LEU A 12 17.26 52.33 1.27
N TRP A 13 17.88 52.73 2.39
CA TRP A 13 17.90 51.91 3.60
C TRP A 13 16.50 51.71 4.17
N PHE A 14 15.69 52.76 4.21
CA PHE A 14 14.31 52.68 4.71
C PHE A 14 13.44 51.74 3.86
N ASN A 15 13.56 51.82 2.52
CA ASN A 15 12.86 50.92 1.60
C ASN A 15 13.30 49.46 1.77
N ALA A 16 14.61 49.21 1.93
CA ALA A 16 15.13 47.86 2.14
C ALA A 16 14.63 47.24 3.46
N VAL A 17 14.59 48.03 4.54
CA VAL A 17 14.06 47.58 5.84
C VAL A 17 12.56 47.30 5.75
N GLN A 18 11.79 48.15 5.07
CA GLN A 18 10.35 47.96 4.90
C GLN A 18 10.02 46.70 4.09
N SER A 19 10.78 46.43 3.01
CA SER A 19 10.64 45.19 2.23
C SER A 19 11.00 43.94 3.04
N ALA A 20 12.05 44.00 3.87
CA ALA A 20 12.43 42.88 4.73
C ALA A 20 11.37 42.56 5.79
N VAL A 21 10.75 43.59 6.39
CA VAL A 21 9.65 43.42 7.36
C VAL A 21 8.42 42.81 6.68
N GLN A 22 8.02 43.31 5.51
CA GLN A 22 6.89 42.74 4.75
C GLN A 22 7.13 41.27 4.39
N LEU A 23 8.34 40.91 3.97
CA LEU A 23 8.70 39.53 3.66
C LEU A 23 8.61 38.63 4.91
N SER A 24 9.09 39.11 6.07
CA SER A 24 9.01 38.35 7.33
C SER A 24 7.57 38.12 7.80
N VAL A 25 6.69 39.12 7.63
CA VAL A 25 5.27 39.01 8.00
C VAL A 25 4.54 38.07 7.06
N SER A 26 4.86 38.11 5.76
CA SER A 26 4.31 37.18 4.76
C SER A 26 4.70 35.74 5.05
N LEU A 27 5.99 35.48 5.32
CA LEU A 27 6.48 34.15 5.72
C LEU A 27 5.84 33.65 7.01
N HIS A 28 5.59 34.55 7.97
CA HIS A 28 4.93 34.18 9.22
C HIS A 28 3.44 33.85 9.01
N HIS A 29 2.72 34.60 8.16
CA HIS A 29 1.32 34.30 7.83
C HIS A 29 1.18 32.99 7.06
N GLU A 30 2.09 32.69 6.13
CA GLU A 30 2.10 31.42 5.38
C GLU A 30 2.29 30.23 6.32
N LYS A 31 3.25 30.33 7.25
CA LYS A 31 3.52 29.28 8.24
C LYS A 31 2.38 29.10 9.26
N VAL A 32 1.72 30.18 9.68
CA VAL A 32 0.54 30.12 10.56
C VAL A 32 -0.66 29.52 9.83
N ARG A 33 -0.80 29.77 8.53
CA ARG A 33 -1.84 29.17 7.69
C ARG A 33 -1.62 27.66 7.52
N GLU A 34 -0.39 27.22 7.21
CA GLU A 34 -0.06 25.77 7.15
C GLU A 34 -0.39 25.07 8.48
N LEU A 35 -0.02 25.66 9.62
CA LEU A 35 -0.30 25.09 10.93
C LEU A 35 -1.80 25.04 11.26
N ASN A 36 -2.59 26.03 10.83
CA ASN A 36 -4.04 26.04 11.03
C ASN A 36 -4.75 25.06 10.09
N ASP A 37 -4.32 24.96 8.84
CA ASP A 37 -4.83 23.95 7.89
C ASP A 37 -4.55 22.54 8.44
N ASP A 38 -3.35 22.29 8.98
CA ASP A 38 -3.03 21.02 9.66
C ASP A 38 -3.90 20.76 10.91
N LEU A 39 -4.16 21.79 11.73
CA LEU A 39 -4.95 21.67 12.95
C LEU A 39 -6.45 21.42 12.66
N GLU A 40 -7.02 22.10 11.67
CA GLU A 40 -8.40 21.88 11.24
C GLU A 40 -8.56 20.50 10.59
N THR A 41 -7.59 20.06 9.79
CA THR A 41 -7.57 18.72 9.21
C THR A 41 -7.51 17.63 10.29
N ASN A 42 -6.72 17.85 11.34
CA ASN A 42 -6.60 16.93 12.47
C ASN A 42 -7.85 16.89 13.36
N THR A 43 -8.50 18.04 13.60
CA THR A 43 -9.70 18.13 14.43
C THR A 43 -10.94 17.56 13.70
N ALA A 44 -11.04 17.76 12.38
CA ALA A 44 -12.05 17.11 11.55
C ALA A 44 -11.83 15.58 11.45
N SER A 45 -10.58 15.13 11.39
CA SER A 45 -10.22 13.71 11.36
C SER A 45 -10.64 12.95 12.63
N LEU A 46 -10.47 13.57 13.82
CA LEU A 46 -10.83 12.96 15.11
C LEU A 46 -12.35 12.78 15.31
N ASN A 47 -13.19 13.69 14.78
CA ASN A 47 -14.65 13.55 14.86
C ASN A 47 -15.23 12.64 13.76
N LEU A 48 -14.53 12.44 12.63
CA LEU A 48 -14.98 11.53 11.57
C LEU A 48 -14.73 10.05 11.88
N GLN A 49 -13.80 9.73 12.79
CA GLN A 49 -13.49 8.34 13.14
C GLN A 49 -14.66 7.60 13.82
N ASN A 50 -15.58 8.33 14.48
CA ASN A 50 -16.73 7.71 15.17
C ASN A 50 -17.92 7.36 14.26
N THR A 51 -17.88 7.69 12.96
CA THR A 51 -18.92 7.32 11.99
C THR A 51 -18.38 6.88 10.63
N LYS A 52 -17.06 6.68 10.49
CA LYS A 52 -16.45 6.34 9.21
C LYS A 52 -16.93 4.96 8.74
N VAL A 53 -17.82 4.96 7.76
CA VAL A 53 -18.23 3.74 7.06
C VAL A 53 -17.09 3.33 6.14
N TYR A 54 -16.47 2.18 6.41
CA TYR A 54 -15.42 1.62 5.58
C TYR A 54 -16.01 0.88 4.38
N ALA A 55 -15.23 0.79 3.31
CA ALA A 55 -15.53 -0.10 2.20
C ALA A 55 -15.32 -1.57 2.61
N PRO A 56 -16.05 -2.53 2.00
CA PRO A 56 -15.94 -3.97 2.28
C PRO A 56 -14.62 -4.60 1.75
N VAL A 57 -13.49 -3.93 1.94
CA VAL A 57 -12.18 -4.35 1.45
C VAL A 57 -11.17 -4.17 2.57
N ILE A 58 -10.52 -5.26 2.96
CA ILE A 58 -9.44 -5.30 3.95
C ILE A 58 -8.11 -5.46 3.22
N LEU A 59 -7.14 -4.59 3.50
CA LEU A 59 -5.82 -4.61 2.89
C LEU A 59 -4.75 -4.87 3.97
N GLY A 60 -4.05 -6.00 3.84
CA GLY A 60 -2.86 -6.33 4.59
C GLY A 60 -1.67 -5.55 4.06
N ALA A 61 -1.28 -4.48 4.75
CA ALA A 61 -0.23 -3.56 4.35
C ALA A 61 1.16 -3.91 4.91
N GLY A 62 1.25 -4.92 5.77
CA GLY A 62 2.54 -5.37 6.30
C GLY A 62 3.43 -6.01 5.23
N ARG A 63 4.73 -5.81 5.33
CA ARG A 63 5.72 -6.45 4.44
C ARG A 63 6.25 -7.76 5.03
N GLY A 64 6.50 -8.75 4.16
CA GLY A 64 7.10 -10.04 4.50
C GLY A 64 6.09 -11.12 4.92
N THR A 65 6.47 -12.37 4.71
CA THR A 65 5.58 -13.54 4.73
C THR A 65 4.98 -13.86 6.10
N THR A 66 5.78 -13.90 7.17
CA THR A 66 5.30 -14.35 8.50
C THR A 66 4.14 -13.52 9.03
N GLY A 67 4.18 -12.20 8.79
CA GLY A 67 3.17 -11.29 9.32
C GLY A 67 1.92 -11.22 8.46
N THR A 68 2.10 -11.27 7.14
CA THR A 68 0.99 -11.34 6.20
C THR A 68 0.22 -12.66 6.36
N HIS A 69 0.91 -13.80 6.55
CA HIS A 69 0.24 -15.08 6.84
C HIS A 69 -0.61 -15.02 8.11
N LEU A 70 -0.05 -14.49 9.20
CA LEU A 70 -0.77 -14.42 10.47
C LEU A 70 -2.04 -13.57 10.37
N PHE A 71 -1.97 -12.45 9.63
CA PHE A 71 -3.13 -11.59 9.38
C PHE A 71 -4.15 -12.26 8.46
N THR A 72 -3.71 -13.02 7.45
CA THR A 72 -4.61 -13.82 6.61
C THR A 72 -5.34 -14.88 7.41
N SER A 73 -4.64 -15.65 8.25
CA SER A 73 -5.28 -16.62 9.14
C SER A 73 -6.26 -15.95 10.09
N ALA A 74 -5.94 -14.75 10.58
CA ALA A 74 -6.84 -14.01 11.46
C ALA A 74 -8.09 -13.53 10.71
N THR A 75 -7.97 -13.00 9.49
CA THR A 75 -9.14 -12.59 8.70
C THR A 75 -9.97 -13.80 8.25
N CYS A 76 -9.35 -14.94 7.95
CA CYS A 76 -10.07 -16.19 7.74
C CYS A 76 -10.86 -16.62 8.96
N LYS A 77 -10.25 -16.61 10.14
CA LYS A 77 -10.93 -16.96 11.38
C LYS A 77 -12.05 -15.97 11.77
N LEU A 78 -12.02 -14.77 11.20
CA LEU A 78 -13.11 -13.79 11.31
C LEU A 78 -14.22 -13.99 10.27
N GLY A 79 -14.09 -14.99 9.38
CA GLY A 79 -15.07 -15.30 8.35
C GLY A 79 -14.95 -14.46 7.08
N TYR A 80 -13.85 -13.71 6.89
CA TYR A 80 -13.61 -12.98 5.65
C TYR A 80 -12.97 -13.89 4.60
N PRO A 81 -13.51 -13.97 3.36
CA PRO A 81 -12.74 -14.43 2.22
C PRO A 81 -11.39 -13.71 2.20
N SER A 82 -10.31 -14.47 2.27
CA SER A 82 -8.96 -13.91 2.40
C SER A 82 -8.03 -14.54 1.38
N ILE A 83 -7.19 -13.73 0.74
CA ILE A 83 -6.20 -14.18 -0.23
C ILE A 83 -4.81 -13.73 0.22
N HIS A 84 -3.86 -14.65 0.27
CA HIS A 84 -2.45 -14.45 0.58
C HIS A 84 -1.60 -15.21 -0.43
N PHE A 85 -1.04 -14.49 -1.39
CA PHE A 85 -0.28 -15.07 -2.51
C PHE A 85 -1.06 -16.22 -3.21
N ASN A 86 -0.82 -17.44 -2.77
CA ASN A 86 -1.29 -18.72 -3.28
C ASN A 86 -2.07 -19.56 -2.25
N THR A 87 -2.42 -18.96 -1.12
CA THR A 87 -3.21 -19.56 -0.05
C THR A 87 -4.31 -18.59 0.34
N GLY A 88 -5.30 -19.08 1.06
CA GLY A 88 -6.39 -18.23 1.50
C GLY A 88 -7.50 -19.02 2.14
N CYS A 89 -8.66 -18.38 2.24
CA CYS A 89 -9.89 -19.04 2.61
C CYS A 89 -11.04 -18.46 1.81
N LEU A 90 -12.02 -19.30 1.52
CA LEU A 90 -13.22 -18.94 0.77
C LEU A 90 -14.46 -19.29 1.59
N PRO A 91 -15.57 -18.54 1.43
CA PRO A 91 -16.85 -18.93 1.99
C PRO A 91 -17.22 -20.35 1.57
N THR A 92 -17.69 -21.17 2.51
CA THR A 92 -18.03 -22.56 2.23
C THR A 92 -19.13 -22.66 1.18
N GLU A 93 -20.08 -21.72 1.17
CA GLU A 93 -21.14 -21.62 0.16
C GLU A 93 -20.64 -21.25 -1.25
N SER A 94 -19.41 -20.73 -1.37
CA SER A 94 -18.78 -20.47 -2.66
C SER A 94 -18.12 -21.70 -3.26
N ILE A 95 -18.04 -22.81 -2.52
CA ILE A 95 -17.39 -24.05 -2.96
C ILE A 95 -18.47 -25.01 -3.46
N THR A 96 -18.45 -25.32 -4.75
CA THR A 96 -19.48 -26.16 -5.40
C THR A 96 -19.09 -27.64 -5.43
N VAL A 97 -17.79 -27.94 -5.56
CA VAL A 97 -17.27 -29.32 -5.62
C VAL A 97 -15.95 -29.41 -4.84
N ILE A 98 -15.81 -30.47 -4.05
CA ILE A 98 -14.54 -30.88 -3.44
C ILE A 98 -14.29 -32.33 -3.85
N ASP A 99 -13.40 -32.55 -4.81
CA ASP A 99 -12.95 -33.89 -5.16
C ASP A 99 -11.63 -34.18 -4.43
N THR A 100 -11.76 -34.90 -3.32
CA THR A 100 -10.64 -35.32 -2.48
C THR A 100 -9.70 -36.32 -3.16
N THR A 101 -10.13 -36.99 -4.24
CA THR A 101 -9.29 -37.95 -4.95
C THR A 101 -8.29 -37.25 -5.88
N THR A 102 -8.72 -36.13 -6.47
CA THR A 102 -7.91 -35.33 -7.40
C THR A 102 -7.34 -34.05 -6.78
N ASP A 103 -7.73 -33.75 -5.54
CA ASP A 103 -7.44 -32.50 -4.85
C ASP A 103 -7.90 -31.30 -5.71
N THR A 104 -9.10 -31.41 -6.27
CA THR A 104 -9.70 -30.35 -7.09
C THR A 104 -10.86 -29.69 -6.37
N ILE A 105 -10.96 -28.38 -6.56
CA ILE A 105 -12.01 -27.58 -5.96
C ILE A 105 -12.64 -26.73 -7.05
N GLU A 106 -13.96 -26.77 -7.12
CA GLU A 106 -14.74 -25.86 -7.94
C GLU A 106 -15.34 -24.78 -7.06
N ILE A 107 -15.22 -23.53 -7.50
CA ILE A 107 -15.69 -22.36 -6.76
C ILE A 107 -16.62 -21.54 -7.65
N SER A 108 -17.50 -20.76 -7.03
CA SER A 108 -18.45 -19.91 -7.73
C SER A 108 -17.77 -18.92 -8.67
N ASP A 109 -18.44 -18.56 -9.76
CA ASP A 109 -17.91 -17.65 -10.78
C ASP A 109 -17.40 -16.32 -10.20
N PRO A 110 -18.09 -15.66 -9.24
CA PRO A 110 -17.58 -14.43 -8.62
C PRO A 110 -16.24 -14.64 -7.91
N MET A 111 -16.11 -15.69 -7.09
CA MET A 111 -14.86 -15.96 -6.38
C MET A 111 -13.74 -16.39 -7.34
N LYS A 112 -14.08 -17.12 -8.39
CA LYS A 112 -13.16 -17.49 -9.47
C LYS A 112 -12.62 -16.25 -10.17
N ALA A 113 -13.48 -15.30 -10.55
CA ALA A 113 -13.08 -14.06 -11.19
C ALA A 113 -12.12 -13.26 -10.29
N ILE A 114 -12.46 -13.09 -9.01
CA ILE A 114 -11.61 -12.40 -8.03
C ILE A 114 -10.23 -13.08 -7.92
N TYR A 115 -10.20 -14.40 -7.77
CA TYR A 115 -8.95 -15.15 -7.67
C TYR A 115 -8.10 -15.02 -8.95
N GLN A 116 -8.73 -15.10 -10.13
CA GLN A 116 -8.04 -14.93 -11.41
C GLN A 116 -7.42 -13.53 -11.56
N ARG A 117 -8.11 -12.47 -11.11
CA ARG A 117 -7.57 -11.10 -11.11
C ARG A 117 -6.39 -10.96 -10.16
N HIS A 118 -6.52 -11.48 -8.93
CA HIS A 118 -5.42 -11.51 -7.96
C HIS A 118 -4.21 -12.29 -8.51
N SER A 119 -4.42 -13.47 -9.07
CA SER A 119 -3.35 -14.30 -9.65
C SER A 119 -2.68 -13.60 -10.84
N SER A 120 -3.44 -12.91 -11.68
CA SER A 120 -2.89 -12.12 -12.80
C SER A 120 -2.02 -10.97 -12.26
N LEU A 121 -2.49 -10.26 -11.24
CA LEU A 121 -1.73 -9.21 -10.57
C LEU A 121 -0.43 -9.74 -9.95
N MET A 122 -0.46 -10.90 -9.29
CA MET A 122 0.73 -11.58 -8.79
C MET A 122 1.72 -11.93 -9.90
N SER A 123 1.21 -12.41 -11.04
CA SER A 123 2.02 -12.76 -12.22
C SER A 123 2.70 -11.54 -12.82
N ASP A 124 2.00 -10.41 -12.91
CA ASP A 124 2.56 -9.14 -13.39
C ASP A 124 3.70 -8.64 -12.49
N PHE A 125 3.58 -8.86 -11.18
CA PHE A 125 4.64 -8.56 -10.20
C PHE A 125 5.75 -9.61 -10.12
N SER A 126 5.65 -10.71 -10.86
CA SER A 126 6.68 -11.73 -10.87
C SER A 126 7.98 -11.18 -11.48
N THR A 127 9.12 -11.66 -10.97
CA THR A 127 10.45 -11.29 -11.48
C THR A 127 10.56 -11.46 -12.99
N ARG A 128 9.97 -12.53 -13.54
CA ARG A 128 10.04 -12.84 -14.96
C ARG A 128 9.28 -11.81 -15.79
N THR A 129 8.05 -11.45 -15.38
CA THR A 129 7.22 -10.50 -16.11
C THR A 129 7.82 -9.10 -16.07
N VAL A 130 8.18 -8.63 -14.87
CA VAL A 130 8.81 -7.31 -14.68
C VAL A 130 10.08 -7.17 -15.53
N LYS A 131 10.89 -8.21 -15.65
CA LYS A 131 12.15 -8.13 -16.42
C LYS A 131 11.93 -7.84 -17.90
N HIS A 132 10.84 -8.34 -18.48
CA HIS A 132 10.64 -8.33 -19.94
C HIS A 132 9.53 -7.39 -20.40
N SER A 133 8.79 -6.78 -19.48
CA SER A 133 7.67 -5.91 -19.80
C SER A 133 8.12 -4.51 -20.23
N ILE A 134 7.31 -3.93 -21.12
CA ILE A 134 7.29 -2.49 -21.36
C ILE A 134 6.63 -1.84 -20.15
N ALA A 135 7.27 -0.82 -19.57
CA ALA A 135 6.87 -0.22 -18.31
C ALA A 135 5.41 0.28 -18.34
N LYS A 136 5.04 1.00 -19.40
CA LYS A 136 3.68 1.48 -19.65
C LYS A 136 2.64 0.36 -19.63
N SER A 137 2.86 -0.70 -20.41
CA SER A 137 1.94 -1.85 -20.47
C SER A 137 1.82 -2.56 -19.12
N LEU A 138 2.92 -2.72 -18.38
CA LEU A 138 2.88 -3.32 -17.05
C LEU A 138 2.04 -2.48 -16.09
N ARG A 139 2.27 -1.15 -16.04
CA ARG A 139 1.48 -0.23 -15.22
C ARG A 139 0.00 -0.32 -15.54
N ASP A 140 -0.36 -0.27 -16.82
CA ASP A 140 -1.76 -0.26 -17.25
C ASP A 140 -2.46 -1.58 -16.90
N ASN A 141 -1.78 -2.72 -17.04
CA ASN A 141 -2.30 -4.03 -16.64
C ASN A 141 -2.50 -4.13 -15.12
N ILE A 142 -1.53 -3.67 -14.33
CA ILE A 142 -1.63 -3.63 -12.86
C ILE A 142 -2.85 -2.82 -12.43
N LEU A 143 -2.97 -1.58 -12.92
CA LEU A 143 -4.08 -0.69 -12.57
C LEU A 143 -5.43 -1.27 -12.98
N LYS A 144 -5.50 -1.87 -14.18
CA LYS A 144 -6.68 -2.58 -14.66
C LYS A 144 -7.06 -3.73 -13.73
N HIS A 145 -6.11 -4.57 -13.32
CA HIS A 145 -6.39 -5.71 -12.44
C HIS A 145 -6.86 -5.28 -11.04
N ILE A 146 -6.31 -4.19 -10.50
CA ILE A 146 -6.78 -3.59 -9.24
C ILE A 146 -8.23 -3.13 -9.39
N ASP A 147 -8.53 -2.30 -10.40
CA ASP A 147 -9.88 -1.77 -10.63
C ASP A 147 -10.90 -2.90 -10.83
N GLU A 148 -10.60 -3.87 -11.70
CA GLU A 148 -11.49 -5.00 -11.98
C GLU A 148 -11.72 -5.87 -10.74
N LEU A 149 -10.70 -6.11 -9.90
CA LEU A 149 -10.86 -6.86 -8.66
C LEU A 149 -11.84 -6.14 -7.72
N ILE A 150 -11.66 -4.83 -7.52
CA ILE A 150 -12.55 -4.04 -6.64
C ILE A 150 -13.98 -4.00 -7.19
N ILE A 151 -14.15 -3.79 -8.50
CA ILE A 151 -15.46 -3.82 -9.16
C ILE A 151 -16.14 -5.19 -8.95
N GLU A 152 -15.42 -6.29 -9.14
CA GLU A 152 -15.96 -7.64 -8.98
C GLU A 152 -16.43 -7.87 -7.53
N THR A 153 -15.63 -7.47 -6.54
CA THR A 153 -16.03 -7.60 -5.12
C THR A 153 -17.27 -6.77 -4.80
N LYS A 154 -17.37 -5.56 -5.35
CA LYS A 154 -18.53 -4.67 -5.14
C LYS A 154 -19.79 -5.23 -5.78
N ASN A 155 -19.72 -5.64 -7.05
CA ASN A 155 -20.89 -6.10 -7.81
C ASN A 155 -21.51 -7.36 -7.20
N ASN A 156 -20.70 -8.17 -6.52
CA ASN A 156 -21.14 -9.40 -5.87
C ASN A 156 -21.32 -9.25 -4.34
N ASN A 157 -21.20 -8.04 -3.80
CA ASN A 157 -21.32 -7.77 -2.36
C ASN A 157 -20.39 -8.65 -1.48
N ILE A 158 -19.17 -8.88 -1.94
CA ILE A 158 -18.17 -9.70 -1.26
C ILE A 158 -17.27 -8.81 -0.41
N VAL A 159 -17.16 -9.13 0.87
CA VAL A 159 -16.17 -8.53 1.77
C VAL A 159 -14.87 -9.31 1.66
N ILE A 160 -13.82 -8.73 1.07
CA ILE A 160 -12.56 -9.46 0.84
C ILE A 160 -11.40 -8.91 1.67
N ALA A 161 -10.51 -9.79 2.10
CA ALA A 161 -9.20 -9.45 2.65
C ALA A 161 -8.06 -9.85 1.71
N LEU A 162 -7.26 -8.88 1.29
CA LEU A 162 -6.12 -9.08 0.40
C LEU A 162 -4.83 -8.89 1.20
N HIS A 163 -3.95 -9.87 1.16
CA HIS A 163 -2.71 -9.89 1.93
C HIS A 163 -1.50 -10.23 1.06
N ASP A 164 -0.32 -9.95 1.60
CA ASP A 164 0.99 -10.21 1.00
C ASP A 164 1.32 -9.36 -0.22
N ASN A 165 2.55 -9.49 -0.73
CA ASN A 165 2.96 -8.84 -1.98
C ASN A 165 2.04 -9.31 -3.13
N PRO A 166 1.58 -8.42 -4.04
CA PRO A 166 2.00 -7.04 -4.22
C PRO A 166 1.23 -5.98 -3.44
N ILE A 167 0.31 -6.34 -2.55
CA ILE A 167 -0.59 -5.38 -1.87
C ILE A 167 0.18 -4.24 -1.18
N PRO A 168 1.23 -4.47 -0.35
CA PRO A 168 1.99 -3.38 0.26
C PRO A 168 2.66 -2.41 -0.74
N SER A 169 3.03 -2.91 -1.92
CA SER A 169 3.70 -2.12 -2.98
C SER A 169 2.70 -1.39 -3.88
N LEU A 170 1.41 -1.74 -3.80
CA LEU A 170 0.31 -1.19 -4.57
C LEU A 170 -0.73 -0.46 -3.71
N LEU A 171 -0.47 -0.34 -2.41
CA LEU A 171 -1.41 0.19 -1.44
C LEU A 171 -2.05 1.55 -1.84
N PRO A 172 -1.31 2.58 -2.30
CA PRO A 172 -1.93 3.83 -2.76
C PRO A 172 -2.94 3.63 -3.91
N HIS A 173 -2.69 2.66 -4.80
CA HIS A 173 -3.54 2.38 -5.95
C HIS A 173 -4.77 1.58 -5.55
N PHE A 174 -4.64 0.62 -4.62
CA PHE A 174 -5.79 -0.04 -4.02
C PHE A 174 -6.69 0.93 -3.25
N ILE A 175 -6.13 1.83 -2.45
CA ILE A 175 -6.92 2.86 -1.74
C ILE A 175 -7.70 3.70 -2.74
N SER A 176 -7.03 4.17 -3.80
CA SER A 176 -7.64 4.99 -4.85
C SER A 176 -8.78 4.25 -5.57
N ALA A 177 -8.57 2.99 -5.95
CA ALA A 177 -9.58 2.16 -6.61
C ALA A 177 -10.79 1.89 -5.68
N VAL A 178 -10.53 1.56 -4.41
CA VAL A 178 -11.60 1.34 -3.42
C VAL A 178 -12.43 2.62 -3.25
N GLN A 179 -11.80 3.77 -3.06
CA GLN A 179 -12.51 5.05 -2.92
C GLN A 179 -13.30 5.42 -4.18
N LYS A 180 -12.72 5.21 -5.37
CA LYS A 180 -13.39 5.41 -6.66
C LYS A 180 -14.66 4.58 -6.78
N HIS A 181 -14.63 3.32 -6.35
CA HIS A 181 -15.74 2.39 -6.53
C HIS A 181 -16.70 2.32 -5.34
N HIS A 182 -16.32 2.76 -4.13
CA HIS A 182 -17.14 2.71 -2.92
C HIS A 182 -17.50 4.09 -2.35
N GLU A 183 -17.85 5.06 -3.20
CA GLU A 183 -18.37 6.37 -2.76
C GLU A 183 -17.40 7.09 -1.81
N LEU A 184 -16.10 7.06 -2.11
CA LEU A 184 -15.02 7.63 -1.32
C LEU A 184 -14.79 6.98 0.05
N LYS A 185 -15.48 5.87 0.36
CA LYS A 185 -15.22 5.08 1.58
C LYS A 185 -13.82 4.47 1.51
N PRO A 186 -12.99 4.61 2.56
CA PRO A 186 -11.66 4.01 2.59
C PRO A 186 -11.73 2.49 2.82
N PRO A 187 -10.74 1.72 2.36
CA PRO A 187 -10.59 0.32 2.80
C PRO A 187 -10.20 0.26 4.28
N ILE A 188 -10.39 -0.92 4.87
CA ILE A 188 -9.81 -1.24 6.17
C ILE A 188 -8.35 -1.63 5.95
N ILE A 189 -7.42 -0.93 6.58
CA ILE A 189 -5.98 -1.21 6.45
C ILE A 189 -5.49 -1.87 7.74
N LEU A 190 -4.86 -3.02 7.57
CA LEU A 190 -4.23 -3.81 8.64
C LEU A 190 -2.71 -3.82 8.44
N LEU A 191 -1.96 -3.29 9.40
CA LEU A 191 -0.51 -3.20 9.32
C LEU A 191 0.15 -4.16 10.31
N SER A 192 1.00 -5.06 9.81
CA SER A 192 1.99 -5.76 10.64
C SER A 192 3.33 -5.02 10.58
N LYS A 193 3.75 -4.46 11.72
CA LYS A 193 5.01 -3.72 11.86
C LYS A 193 6.21 -4.69 11.98
N ARG A 194 7.37 -4.20 11.55
CA ARG A 194 8.68 -4.83 11.60
C ARG A 194 9.72 -3.86 12.14
N GLU A 195 10.71 -4.40 12.83
CA GLU A 195 12.01 -3.72 12.96
C GLU A 195 12.65 -3.66 11.57
N ALA A 196 12.96 -2.45 11.11
CA ALA A 196 13.24 -2.18 9.71
C ALA A 196 14.61 -2.72 9.27
N ILE A 197 15.62 -2.68 10.15
CA ILE A 197 16.96 -3.19 9.84
C ILE A 197 16.92 -4.71 9.75
N GLU A 198 16.42 -5.39 10.78
CA GLU A 198 16.28 -6.84 10.84
C GLU A 198 15.45 -7.36 9.66
N TYR A 199 14.31 -6.73 9.38
CA TYR A 199 13.49 -7.07 8.21
C TYR A 199 14.29 -6.95 6.92
N THR A 200 14.99 -5.83 6.73
CA THR A 200 15.76 -5.57 5.51
C THR A 200 16.86 -6.62 5.32
N GLU A 201 17.65 -6.90 6.36
CA GLU A 201 18.72 -7.89 6.31
C GLU A 201 18.19 -9.28 5.97
N ARG A 202 17.16 -9.75 6.69
CA ARG A 202 16.56 -11.06 6.47
C ARG A 202 15.93 -11.16 5.09
N ARG A 203 15.26 -10.10 4.63
CA ARG A 203 14.63 -10.07 3.31
C ARG A 203 15.65 -10.09 2.19
N VAL A 204 16.75 -9.33 2.30
CA VAL A 204 17.87 -9.39 1.34
C VAL A 204 18.40 -10.81 1.19
N GLN A 205 18.63 -11.51 2.31
CA GLN A 205 19.21 -12.86 2.33
C GLN A 205 18.28 -13.90 1.70
N SER A 206 16.99 -13.85 2.04
CA SER A 206 16.03 -14.92 1.70
C SER A 206 15.25 -14.66 0.41
N HIS A 207 14.92 -13.41 0.11
CA HIS A 207 13.99 -13.04 -0.96
C HIS A 207 14.46 -11.82 -1.78
N GLY A 208 15.66 -11.30 -1.53
CA GLY A 208 16.11 -10.04 -2.12
C GLY A 208 16.19 -10.06 -3.64
N LYS A 209 16.30 -11.25 -4.26
CA LYS A 209 16.24 -11.44 -5.73
C LYS A 209 14.86 -11.18 -6.32
N ASN A 210 13.80 -11.31 -5.53
CA ASN A 210 12.40 -11.24 -5.99
C ASN A 210 11.73 -9.90 -5.66
N GLU A 211 12.20 -9.20 -4.63
CA GLU A 211 11.70 -7.87 -4.28
C GLU A 211 12.18 -6.83 -5.32
N ARG A 212 11.30 -5.91 -5.74
CA ARG A 212 11.61 -4.87 -6.73
C ARG A 212 11.45 -3.50 -6.09
N LEU A 213 12.48 -2.68 -6.24
CA LEU A 213 12.58 -1.35 -5.64
C LEU A 213 12.86 -0.32 -6.73
N CYS A 214 12.17 0.80 -6.72
CA CYS A 214 12.42 1.89 -7.66
C CYS A 214 13.86 2.43 -7.53
N LYS A 215 14.56 2.61 -8.65
CA LYS A 215 15.93 3.18 -8.66
C LYS A 215 15.92 4.65 -8.26
N ASN A 216 15.01 5.40 -8.89
CA ASN A 216 14.86 6.85 -8.79
C ASN A 216 13.43 7.20 -8.33
N PRO A 217 13.10 6.92 -7.06
CA PRO A 217 11.75 7.17 -6.55
C PRO A 217 11.48 8.67 -6.40
N LEU A 218 10.22 9.06 -6.60
CA LEU A 218 9.72 10.32 -6.08
C LEU A 218 9.80 10.33 -4.54
N PRO A 219 9.90 11.50 -3.89
CA PRO A 219 9.80 11.60 -2.43
C PRO A 219 8.53 10.91 -1.91
N PHE A 220 8.66 10.14 -0.82
CA PHE A 220 7.53 9.43 -0.24
C PHE A 220 6.56 10.40 0.44
N ASN A 221 5.30 10.38 0.04
CA ASN A 221 4.23 11.14 0.66
C ASN A 221 3.51 10.28 1.70
N ARG A 222 3.63 10.62 2.98
CA ARG A 222 3.06 9.84 4.09
C ARG A 222 1.53 9.85 4.14
N THR A 223 0.88 10.83 3.51
CA THR A 223 -0.58 10.97 3.49
C THR A 223 -1.21 10.17 2.37
N THR A 224 -0.60 10.20 1.17
CA THR A 224 -1.12 9.48 0.00
C THR A 224 -0.48 8.11 -0.21
N LEU A 225 0.60 7.82 0.52
CA LEU A 225 1.48 6.65 0.35
C LEU A 225 2.11 6.53 -1.04
N ARG A 226 2.07 7.58 -1.86
CA ARG A 226 2.71 7.59 -3.18
C ARG A 226 4.19 7.90 -3.09
N GLY A 227 4.95 7.35 -4.04
CA GLY A 227 6.40 7.53 -4.12
C GLY A 227 7.17 6.59 -3.19
N GLY A 228 8.43 6.93 -2.92
CA GLY A 228 9.36 6.05 -2.22
C GLY A 228 9.78 4.85 -3.06
N VAL A 229 10.73 4.06 -2.56
CA VAL A 229 11.30 2.94 -3.34
C VAL A 229 10.31 1.79 -3.59
N PHE A 230 9.19 1.77 -2.88
CA PHE A 230 8.26 0.65 -2.87
C PHE A 230 7.05 0.81 -3.81
N ASP A 231 6.79 2.01 -4.33
CA ASP A 231 5.65 2.30 -5.22
C ASP A 231 6.07 2.12 -6.69
N LEU A 232 5.92 0.89 -7.19
CA LEU A 232 6.32 0.54 -8.55
C LEU A 232 5.55 1.34 -9.62
N VAL A 233 4.26 1.59 -9.39
CA VAL A 233 3.43 2.29 -10.36
C VAL A 233 3.83 3.76 -10.44
N SER A 234 3.99 4.46 -9.32
CA SER A 234 4.47 5.86 -9.36
C SER A 234 5.91 5.95 -9.88
N CYS A 235 6.74 4.93 -9.66
CA CYS A 235 8.07 4.84 -10.26
C CYS A 235 8.01 4.80 -11.80
N ILE A 236 7.10 3.98 -12.35
CA ILE A 236 6.87 3.89 -13.80
C ILE A 236 6.29 5.20 -14.32
N GLU A 237 5.27 5.75 -13.68
CA GLU A 237 4.65 7.01 -14.11
C GLU A 237 5.67 8.15 -14.15
N HIS A 238 6.52 8.27 -13.13
CA HIS A 238 7.57 9.26 -13.09
C HIS A 238 8.58 9.08 -14.23
N ALA A 239 8.99 7.84 -14.51
CA ALA A 239 9.95 7.55 -15.58
C ALA A 239 9.39 7.80 -16.99
N LEU A 240 8.07 7.77 -17.15
CA LEU A 240 7.39 8.03 -18.41
C LEU A 240 7.00 9.51 -18.58
N ASP A 241 7.13 10.32 -17.53
CA ASP A 241 6.73 11.72 -17.55
C ASP A 241 7.59 12.53 -18.55
N GLY A 242 6.93 13.34 -19.37
CA GLY A 242 7.58 14.16 -20.40
C GLY A 242 8.07 13.41 -21.66
N LEU A 243 7.92 12.08 -21.73
CA LEU A 243 8.27 11.28 -22.90
C LEU A 243 7.17 11.30 -23.97
N THR A 244 7.54 11.18 -25.25
CA THR A 244 6.56 10.97 -26.34
C THR A 244 5.97 9.57 -26.30
N PRO A 245 4.83 9.30 -26.97
CA PRO A 245 4.26 7.96 -27.06
C PRO A 245 5.27 6.90 -27.55
N GLU A 246 6.09 7.23 -28.56
CA GLU A 246 7.09 6.33 -29.12
C GLU A 246 8.22 6.02 -28.12
N GLU A 247 8.64 7.02 -27.34
CA GLU A 247 9.63 6.85 -26.27
C GLU A 247 9.06 6.02 -25.13
N THR A 248 7.78 6.20 -24.77
CA THR A 248 7.14 5.42 -23.69
C THR A 248 7.06 3.93 -23.99
N ASP A 249 6.96 3.56 -25.28
CA ASP A 249 6.79 2.18 -25.72
C ASP A 249 8.10 1.37 -25.72
N ILE A 250 9.26 2.03 -25.53
CA ILE A 250 10.57 1.38 -25.45
C ILE A 250 11.14 1.26 -24.03
N VAL A 251 10.58 1.97 -23.05
CA VAL A 251 11.06 1.93 -21.66
C VAL A 251 10.79 0.55 -21.04
N ARG A 252 11.85 -0.15 -20.63
CA ARG A 252 11.76 -1.45 -19.96
C ARG A 252 11.68 -1.28 -18.46
N THR A 253 10.86 -2.11 -17.79
CA THR A 253 10.73 -2.00 -16.33
C THR A 253 12.04 -2.35 -15.60
N GLU A 254 12.88 -3.22 -16.14
CA GLU A 254 14.20 -3.54 -15.55
C GLU A 254 15.17 -2.34 -15.51
N ASP A 255 14.96 -1.35 -16.38
CA ASP A 255 15.71 -0.10 -16.36
C ASP A 255 15.29 0.81 -15.20
N LEU A 256 14.09 0.60 -14.64
CA LEU A 256 13.50 1.45 -13.60
C LEU A 256 13.69 0.92 -12.19
N VAL A 257 13.96 -0.38 -12.03
CA VAL A 257 13.97 -1.06 -10.72
C VAL A 257 15.26 -1.79 -10.40
N TYR A 258 15.62 -1.83 -9.12
CA TYR A 258 16.58 -2.77 -8.56
C TYR A 258 15.87 -3.95 -7.90
N ASN A 259 16.58 -5.07 -7.80
CA ASN A 259 16.29 -6.02 -6.76
C ASN A 259 16.91 -5.54 -5.43
N MET A 260 16.41 -6.04 -4.31
CA MET A 260 16.83 -5.56 -2.99
C MET A 260 18.30 -5.87 -2.68
N ILE A 261 18.88 -6.92 -3.27
CA ILE A 261 20.32 -7.23 -3.16
C ILE A 261 21.14 -6.11 -3.81
N LYS A 262 20.82 -5.76 -5.06
CA LYS A 262 21.50 -4.67 -5.78
C LYS A 262 21.32 -3.33 -5.10
N MET A 263 20.12 -3.04 -4.58
CA MET A 263 19.89 -1.82 -3.79
C MET A 263 20.77 -1.80 -2.53
N LYS A 264 20.96 -2.94 -1.85
CA LYS A 264 21.86 -3.03 -0.69
C LYS A 264 23.31 -2.77 -1.10
N GLU A 265 23.75 -3.35 -2.22
CA GLU A 265 25.12 -3.15 -2.73
C GLU A 265 25.38 -1.67 -3.06
N GLU A 266 24.41 -0.97 -3.62
CA GLU A 266 24.57 0.43 -4.03
C GLU A 266 24.33 1.46 -2.91
N LYS A 267 23.32 1.25 -2.06
CA LYS A 267 22.86 2.25 -1.07
C LYS A 267 23.01 1.78 0.38
N GLY A 268 23.36 0.52 0.62
CA GLY A 268 23.45 -0.06 1.97
C GLY A 268 22.11 -0.51 2.55
N VAL A 269 22.18 -1.27 3.63
CA VAL A 269 21.00 -1.77 4.37
C VAL A 269 20.22 -0.62 5.01
N ASP A 270 20.92 0.35 5.61
CA ASP A 270 20.30 1.47 6.33
C ASP A 270 19.39 2.32 5.44
N ALA A 271 19.77 2.52 4.18
CA ALA A 271 18.95 3.26 3.22
C ALA A 271 17.61 2.55 2.97
N ILE A 272 17.65 1.24 2.73
CA ILE A 272 16.43 0.45 2.52
C ILE A 272 15.59 0.39 3.79
N ALA A 273 16.22 0.20 4.95
CA ALA A 273 15.52 0.19 6.23
C ALA A 273 14.86 1.54 6.53
N SER A 274 15.48 2.66 6.15
CA SER A 274 14.88 3.99 6.27
C SER A 274 13.60 4.09 5.44
N GLU A 275 13.59 3.58 4.21
CA GLU A 275 12.40 3.50 3.37
C GLU A 275 11.31 2.62 4.00
N VAL A 276 11.68 1.49 4.61
CA VAL A 276 10.74 0.61 5.33
C VAL A 276 10.11 1.36 6.51
N ARG A 277 10.90 2.12 7.29
CA ARG A 277 10.36 2.94 8.40
C ARG A 277 9.38 3.99 7.88
N MET A 278 9.77 4.75 6.86
CA MET A 278 8.91 5.79 6.28
C MET A 278 7.59 5.21 5.76
N TYR A 279 7.66 4.07 5.05
CA TYR A 279 6.47 3.35 4.60
C TYR A 279 5.57 2.95 5.77
N GLN A 280 6.12 2.29 6.79
CA GLN A 280 5.34 1.83 7.95
C GLN A 280 4.71 3.00 8.71
N GLU A 281 5.43 4.11 8.90
CA GLU A 281 4.90 5.34 9.51
C GLU A 281 3.74 5.93 8.70
N GLY A 282 3.87 5.99 7.37
CA GLY A 282 2.79 6.44 6.50
C GLY A 282 1.56 5.54 6.59
N VAL A 283 1.75 4.22 6.51
CA VAL A 283 0.64 3.26 6.60
C VAL A 283 -0.03 3.30 7.98
N ASP A 284 0.74 3.45 9.06
CA ASP A 284 0.23 3.49 10.42
C ASP A 284 -0.83 4.59 10.59
N ASN A 285 -0.59 5.77 10.00
CA ASN A 285 -1.53 6.91 10.01
C ASN A 285 -2.86 6.62 9.30
N LEU A 286 -2.87 5.67 8.36
CA LEU A 286 -4.07 5.28 7.61
C LEU A 286 -4.70 3.98 8.12
N SER A 287 -3.97 3.23 8.95
CA SER A 287 -4.37 1.92 9.44
C SER A 287 -5.47 2.03 10.48
N LEU A 288 -6.42 1.08 10.43
CA LEU A 288 -7.40 0.91 11.50
C LEU A 288 -6.85 0.00 12.61
N PHE A 289 -5.92 -0.88 12.24
CA PHE A 289 -5.24 -1.76 13.17
C PHE A 289 -3.78 -1.93 12.79
N SER A 290 -2.91 -1.71 13.76
CA SER A 290 -1.47 -1.89 13.67
C SER A 290 -0.99 -2.82 14.77
N TYR A 291 -0.14 -3.78 14.39
CA TYR A 291 0.42 -4.74 15.32
C TYR A 291 1.91 -4.95 15.08
N ASP A 292 2.72 -4.67 16.09
CA ASP A 292 4.12 -5.03 16.09
C ASP A 292 4.29 -6.42 16.71
N MET A 293 4.53 -7.40 15.85
CA MET A 293 4.73 -8.79 16.26
C MET A 293 6.15 -9.11 16.74
N PHE A 294 7.10 -8.19 16.58
CA PHE A 294 8.50 -8.37 17.01
C PHE A 294 8.81 -7.64 18.31
N ALA A 295 8.00 -6.63 18.65
CA ALA A 295 8.04 -6.01 19.97
C ALA A 295 7.49 -6.95 21.09
N GLN A 296 6.88 -8.08 20.72
CA GLN A 296 6.27 -8.99 21.70
C GLN A 296 7.29 -9.94 22.30
N VAL A 297 7.30 -10.04 23.63
CA VAL A 297 8.13 -11.03 24.36
C VAL A 297 7.67 -12.47 24.09
N LYS A 298 6.37 -12.65 23.86
CA LYS A 298 5.76 -13.95 23.56
C LYS A 298 5.28 -13.97 22.11
N LYS A 299 5.29 -15.16 21.51
CA LYS A 299 4.69 -15.38 20.20
C LYS A 299 3.20 -15.01 20.26
N THR A 300 2.74 -14.25 19.28
CA THR A 300 1.33 -13.89 19.15
C THR A 300 0.47 -15.12 18.91
N GLU A 301 -0.49 -15.35 19.80
CA GLU A 301 -1.53 -16.36 19.59
C GLU A 301 -2.57 -15.85 18.58
N LEU A 302 -3.00 -16.72 17.66
CA LEU A 302 -3.92 -16.36 16.58
C LEU A 302 -5.24 -15.79 17.12
N ASN A 303 -5.77 -16.38 18.19
CA ASN A 303 -7.05 -15.94 18.78
C ASN A 303 -6.96 -14.53 19.37
N ASP A 304 -5.83 -14.18 19.97
CA ASP A 304 -5.62 -12.85 20.56
C ASP A 304 -5.55 -11.80 19.45
N LEU A 305 -4.91 -12.13 18.32
CA LEU A 305 -4.89 -11.26 17.14
C LEU A 305 -6.29 -11.09 16.53
N VAL A 306 -7.05 -12.18 16.39
CA VAL A 306 -8.43 -12.17 15.90
C VAL A 306 -9.31 -11.24 16.75
N GLU A 307 -9.23 -11.35 18.07
CA GLU A 307 -10.00 -10.48 18.96
C GLU A 307 -9.56 -9.02 18.88
N SER A 308 -8.25 -8.77 18.76
CA SER A 308 -7.71 -7.42 18.60
C SER A 308 -8.17 -6.75 17.29
N ILE A 309 -8.17 -7.51 16.19
CA ILE A 309 -8.68 -7.05 14.90
C ILE A 309 -10.19 -6.80 14.98
N ARG A 310 -10.97 -7.74 15.52
CA ARG A 310 -12.42 -7.60 15.71
C ARG A 310 -12.78 -6.33 16.48
N LYS A 311 -12.09 -6.09 17.60
CA LYS A 311 -12.29 -4.91 18.43
C LYS A 311 -11.97 -3.61 17.69
N SER A 312 -10.94 -3.61 16.85
CA SER A 312 -10.48 -2.42 16.12
C SER A 312 -11.36 -2.09 14.92
N ILE A 313 -11.83 -3.11 14.19
CA ILE A 313 -12.74 -2.93 13.04
C ILE A 313 -14.17 -2.58 13.48
N GLY A 314 -14.59 -3.07 14.65
CA GLY A 314 -15.95 -2.96 15.14
C GLY A 314 -16.84 -4.11 14.65
N GLY A 315 -17.85 -4.48 15.46
CA GLY A 315 -18.67 -5.67 15.22
C GLY A 315 -19.59 -5.59 13.99
N SER A 316 -19.84 -4.40 13.45
CA SER A 316 -20.72 -4.19 12.28
C SER A 316 -20.14 -4.69 10.96
N PHE A 317 -18.84 -5.01 10.94
CA PHE A 317 -18.15 -5.48 9.74
C PHE A 317 -17.94 -6.99 9.69
N TYR A 318 -18.38 -7.72 10.72
CA TYR A 318 -18.15 -9.16 10.87
C TYR A 318 -19.12 -9.95 9.98
N PRO A 319 -18.66 -10.62 8.91
CA PRO A 319 -19.52 -11.44 8.07
C PRO A 319 -19.95 -12.71 8.82
N GLY A 320 -19.09 -13.24 9.70
CA GLY A 320 -19.37 -14.46 10.47
C GLY A 320 -19.65 -15.69 9.61
N VAL A 321 -19.17 -15.67 8.37
CA VAL A 321 -19.37 -16.74 7.40
C VAL A 321 -18.37 -17.86 7.67
N ASP A 322 -18.83 -19.10 7.56
CA ASP A 322 -17.96 -20.27 7.63
C ASP A 322 -17.06 -20.31 6.40
N VAL A 323 -15.75 -20.22 6.62
CA VAL A 323 -14.76 -20.26 5.54
C VAL A 323 -13.94 -21.56 5.57
N LEU A 324 -13.56 -22.04 4.39
CA LEU A 324 -12.63 -23.16 4.24
C LEU A 324 -11.25 -22.63 3.85
N GLU A 325 -10.22 -23.01 4.59
CA GLU A 325 -8.82 -22.70 4.24
C GLU A 325 -8.36 -23.55 3.06
N LEU A 326 -7.78 -22.88 2.06
CA LEU A 326 -7.34 -23.48 0.80
C LEU A 326 -5.87 -23.19 0.54
N ASN A 327 -5.20 -24.19 -0.04
CA ASN A 327 -3.88 -24.02 -0.64
C ASN A 327 -4.01 -24.18 -2.16
N PHE A 328 -3.97 -23.06 -2.88
CA PHE A 328 -4.21 -23.04 -4.33
C PHE A 328 -3.07 -23.67 -5.15
N TRP A 329 -1.95 -24.10 -4.55
CA TRP A 329 -0.97 -24.97 -5.24
C TRP A 329 -1.37 -26.43 -5.26
N ARG A 330 -2.04 -26.88 -4.19
CA ARG A 330 -2.46 -28.27 -4.04
C ARG A 330 -3.83 -28.47 -4.65
N ASN A 331 -4.73 -27.55 -4.33
CA ASN A 331 -6.09 -27.53 -4.80
C ASN A 331 -6.12 -26.99 -6.23
N LYS A 332 -6.22 -27.89 -7.22
CA LYS A 332 -6.40 -27.47 -8.62
C LYS A 332 -7.79 -26.87 -8.77
N LEU A 333 -7.86 -25.57 -9.01
CA LEU A 333 -9.10 -24.92 -9.38
C LEU A 333 -9.53 -25.44 -10.76
N ILE A 334 -10.72 -26.04 -10.83
CA ILE A 334 -11.29 -26.49 -12.10
C ILE A 334 -11.74 -25.25 -12.88
N ASN A 335 -11.22 -25.13 -14.09
CA ASN A 335 -11.66 -24.12 -15.05
C ASN A 335 -12.98 -24.54 -15.70
#